data_AF-A0A7M3Z4E2-F1
#
_entry.id   AF-A0A7M3Z4E2-F1
#
_cell.length_a   1.000
_cell.length_b   1.000
_cell.length_c   1.000
_cell.angle_alpha   90.00
_cell.angle_beta   90.00
_cell.angle_gamma   90.00
#
_symmetry.space_group_name_H-M   'P 1'
#
loop_
_entity.id
_entity.type
_entity.pdbx_description
1 polymer ?
#
loop_
_entity_poly.entity_id
_entity_poly.type
_entity_poly.pdbx_seq_one_letter_code
_entity_poly.pdbx_strand_id
1 'polypeptide(L)'
;PGWKDIEFQRRRKPASEQLTFLMLAGPIVMIEVMLWNTIEFSGSIWLPMITGFLLVVATVLLGIKWSKSLTMRLNRPAYNVIRATDVEMSSGKVCFPEKWRPLRLYQSLLKYRTTAFQERLQMVVEAGEPLPNNWKPKIPDMTTVDLIFIEEE
;
A
#
# COMPACT_ATOMS: atom_id res chain seq x y z
N PRO A 1 -5.03 5.83 17.55
CA PRO A 1 -5.39 6.54 16.29
C PRO A 1 -5.72 5.58 15.12
N GLY A 2 -4.90 4.57 14.83
CA GLY A 2 -5.07 3.73 13.62
C GLY A 2 -6.29 2.79 13.59
N TRP A 3 -6.81 2.34 14.74
CA TRP A 3 -7.97 1.45 14.80
C TRP A 3 -9.27 2.08 14.28
N LYS A 4 -9.47 3.39 14.51
CA LYS A 4 -10.65 4.13 14.02
C LYS A 4 -10.66 4.23 12.49
N ASP A 5 -9.49 4.42 11.88
CA ASP A 5 -9.38 4.51 10.42
C ASP A 5 -9.67 3.15 9.76
N ILE A 6 -9.22 2.05 10.39
CA ILE A 6 -9.56 0.69 9.97
C ILE A 6 -11.06 0.46 10.08
N GLU A 7 -11.69 0.90 11.17
CA GLU A 7 -13.13 0.72 11.38
C GLU A 7 -13.97 1.36 10.26
N PHE A 8 -13.57 2.54 9.79
CA PHE A 8 -14.27 3.23 8.70
C PHE A 8 -14.08 2.52 7.35
N GLN A 9 -12.90 1.95 7.09
CA GLN A 9 -12.54 1.39 5.78
C GLN A 9 -12.62 -0.14 5.68
N ARG A 10 -12.89 -0.88 6.77
CA ARG A 10 -12.92 -2.35 6.85
C ARG A 10 -13.78 -3.06 5.78
N ARG A 11 -14.81 -2.39 5.25
CA ARG A 11 -15.74 -2.95 4.24
C ARG A 11 -15.26 -2.74 2.79
N ARG A 12 -14.21 -1.96 2.56
CA ARG A 12 -13.68 -1.61 1.23
C ARG A 12 -12.37 -2.35 0.97
N LYS A 13 -12.08 -2.61 -0.30
CA LYS A 13 -10.77 -3.13 -0.73
C LYS A 13 -9.74 -1.99 -0.70
N PRO A 14 -8.44 -2.30 -0.54
CA PRO A 14 -7.40 -1.29 -0.70
C PRO A 14 -7.49 -0.67 -2.09
N ALA A 15 -7.19 0.62 -2.18
CA ALA A 15 -7.19 1.35 -3.44
C ALA A 15 -6.04 0.85 -4.33
N SER A 16 -6.33 0.60 -5.61
CA SER A 16 -5.29 0.25 -6.58
C SER A 16 -4.66 1.53 -7.16
N GLU A 17 -3.34 1.52 -7.28
CA GLU A 17 -2.55 2.65 -7.78
C GLU A 17 -2.90 2.95 -9.25
N GLN A 18 -3.09 1.91 -10.07
CA GLN A 18 -3.45 2.03 -11.47
C GLN A 18 -4.83 2.69 -11.68
N LEU A 19 -5.85 2.29 -10.92
CA LEU A 19 -7.18 2.92 -11.03
C LEU A 19 -7.17 4.35 -10.49
N THR A 20 -6.41 4.60 -9.42
CA THR A 20 -6.26 5.96 -8.87
C THR A 20 -5.57 6.87 -9.88
N PHE A 21 -4.52 6.38 -10.55
CA PHE A 21 -3.82 7.12 -11.59
C PHE A 21 -4.73 7.39 -12.78
N LEU A 22 -5.44 6.37 -13.27
CA LEU A 22 -6.35 6.53 -14.40
C LEU A 22 -7.47 7.53 -14.10
N MET A 23 -8.08 7.45 -12.92
CA MET A 23 -9.14 8.36 -12.51
C MET A 23 -8.65 9.80 -12.27
N LEU A 24 -7.40 9.98 -11.85
CA LEU A 24 -6.84 11.31 -11.56
C LEU A 24 -6.22 11.94 -12.82
N ALA A 25 -5.24 11.27 -13.42
CA ALA A 25 -4.46 11.79 -14.54
C ALA A 25 -5.22 11.70 -15.88
N GLY A 26 -6.07 10.68 -16.07
CA GLY A 26 -6.80 10.49 -17.33
C GLY A 26 -7.63 11.70 -17.75
N PRO A 27 -8.55 12.22 -16.90
CA PRO A 27 -9.31 13.41 -17.22
C PRO A 27 -8.45 14.67 -17.44
N ILE A 28 -7.35 14.80 -16.69
CA ILE A 28 -6.43 15.96 -16.80
C ILE A 28 -5.75 15.96 -18.18
N VAL A 29 -5.19 14.83 -18.60
CA VAL A 29 -4.53 14.70 -19.90
C VAL A 29 -5.53 14.91 -21.04
N MET A 30 -6.78 14.44 -20.90
CA MET A 30 -7.83 14.70 -21.90
C MET A 30 -8.12 16.19 -22.05
N ILE A 31 -8.29 16.92 -20.94
CA ILE A 31 -8.53 18.37 -20.98
C ILE A 31 -7.32 19.09 -21.58
N GLU A 32 -6.11 18.70 -21.20
CA GLU A 32 -4.86 19.26 -21.74
C GLU A 32 -4.78 19.12 -23.26
N VAL A 33 -5.03 17.93 -23.80
CA VAL A 33 -5.02 17.68 -25.25
C VAL A 33 -6.13 18.45 -25.95
N MET A 34 -7.33 18.55 -25.36
CA MET A 34 -8.43 19.33 -25.93
C MET A 34 -8.08 20.82 -26.03
N LEU A 35 -7.52 21.40 -24.96
CA LEU A 35 -7.09 22.80 -24.94
C LEU A 35 -5.89 23.06 -25.86
N TRP A 36 -4.96 22.10 -25.95
CA TRP A 36 -3.81 22.23 -26.84
C TRP A 36 -4.23 22.35 -28.30
N ASN A 37 -5.26 21.60 -28.71
CA ASN A 37 -5.81 21.64 -30.06
C ASN A 37 -6.57 22.94 -30.40
N THR A 38 -6.93 23.78 -29.42
CA THR A 38 -7.58 25.08 -29.70
C THR A 38 -6.57 26.20 -29.93
N ILE A 39 -5.28 25.96 -29.75
CA ILE A 39 -4.24 26.97 -29.92
C ILE A 39 -3.71 26.90 -31.36
N GLU A 40 -3.92 27.97 -32.13
CA GLU A 40 -3.38 28.08 -33.48
C GLU A 40 -1.93 28.59 -33.44
N PHE A 41 -1.00 27.76 -33.91
CA PHE A 41 0.42 28.14 -34.01
C PHE A 41 0.73 28.59 -35.44
N SER A 42 0.83 29.91 -35.63
CA SER A 42 1.17 30.49 -36.93
C SER A 42 2.63 30.19 -37.31
N GLY A 43 2.82 29.49 -38.44
CA GLY A 43 4.10 29.42 -39.17
C GLY A 43 4.98 28.18 -38.95
N SER A 44 4.69 27.28 -38.00
CA SER A 44 5.48 26.04 -37.83
C SER A 44 4.65 24.88 -37.26
N ILE A 45 4.65 23.75 -37.96
CA ILE A 45 3.93 22.51 -37.57
C ILE A 45 4.72 21.71 -36.52
N TRP A 46 6.05 21.80 -36.55
CA TRP A 46 6.93 20.96 -35.73
C TRP A 46 6.99 21.40 -34.27
N LEU A 47 6.98 22.72 -34.02
CA LEU A 47 7.03 23.29 -32.68
C LEU A 47 5.84 22.87 -31.79
N PRO A 48 4.58 23.01 -32.22
CA PRO A 48 3.43 22.60 -31.40
C PRO A 48 3.36 21.09 -31.18
N MET A 49 3.87 20.28 -32.11
CA MET A 49 3.92 18.83 -31.97
C MET A 49 4.89 18.41 -30.85
N ILE A 50 6.12 18.92 -30.89
CA ILE A 50 7.15 18.57 -29.90
C ILE A 50 6.78 19.12 -28.52
N THR A 51 6.33 20.37 -28.46
CA THR A 51 5.97 21.01 -27.19
C THR A 51 4.74 20.38 -26.56
N GLY A 52 3.71 20.04 -27.35
CA GLY A 52 2.53 19.32 -26.87
C GLY A 52 2.87 17.91 -26.35
N PHE A 53 3.76 17.18 -27.04
CA PHE A 53 4.24 15.89 -26.55
C PHE A 53 4.98 16.02 -25.21
N LEU A 54 5.88 16.99 -25.09
CA LEU A 54 6.60 17.23 -23.83
C LEU A 54 5.66 17.66 -22.69
N LEU A 55 4.60 18.41 -23.00
CA LEU A 55 3.56 18.79 -22.05
C LEU A 55 2.90 17.54 -21.47
N VAL A 56 2.39 16.65 -22.33
CA VAL A 56 1.68 15.44 -21.92
C VAL A 56 2.59 14.51 -21.11
N VAL A 57 3.86 14.39 -21.52
CA VAL A 57 4.84 13.59 -20.75
C VAL A 57 5.04 14.19 -19.36
N ALA A 58 5.20 15.51 -19.25
CA ALA A 58 5.37 16.17 -17.97
C ALA A 58 4.14 16.01 -17.06
N THR A 59 2.92 16.15 -17.59
CA THR A 59 1.70 15.98 -16.80
C THR A 59 1.49 14.54 -16.34
N VAL A 60 1.79 13.56 -17.18
CA VAL A 60 1.75 12.14 -16.80
C VAL A 60 2.74 11.83 -15.68
N LEU A 61 3.98 12.30 -15.78
CA LEU A 61 5.00 12.07 -14.74
C LEU A 61 4.59 12.69 -13.40
N LEU A 62 4.04 13.90 -13.42
CA LEU A 62 3.49 14.54 -12.22
C LEU A 62 2.28 13.77 -11.68
N GLY A 63 1.40 13.32 -12.56
CA GLY A 63 0.22 12.51 -12.24
C GLY A 63 0.57 11.19 -11.55
N ILE A 64 1.64 10.51 -11.99
CA ILE A 64 2.13 9.29 -11.34
C ILE A 64 2.56 9.61 -9.89
N LYS A 65 3.38 10.64 -9.70
CA LYS A 65 3.88 11.02 -8.37
C LYS A 65 2.74 11.38 -7.41
N TRP A 66 1.77 12.14 -7.89
CA TRP A 66 0.59 12.53 -7.09
C TRP A 66 -0.32 11.34 -6.80
N SER A 67 -0.61 10.51 -7.80
CA SER A 67 -1.41 9.29 -7.63
C SER A 67 -0.80 8.38 -6.57
N LYS A 68 0.51 8.10 -6.66
CA LYS A 68 1.22 7.27 -5.68
C LYS A 68 1.12 7.82 -4.26
N SER A 69 1.32 9.13 -4.10
CA SER A 69 1.19 9.78 -2.79
C SER A 69 -0.23 9.67 -2.22
N LEU A 70 -1.24 9.89 -3.08
CA LEU A 70 -2.64 9.80 -2.70
C LEU A 70 -3.03 8.35 -2.34
N THR A 71 -2.69 7.38 -3.19
CA THR A 71 -2.95 5.95 -2.93
C THR A 71 -2.28 5.50 -1.64
N MET A 72 -1.04 5.91 -1.36
CA MET A 72 -0.39 5.61 -0.07
C MET A 72 -1.15 6.19 1.12
N ARG A 73 -1.65 7.43 1.01
CA ARG A 73 -2.45 8.06 2.07
C ARG A 73 -3.77 7.33 2.29
N LEU A 74 -4.47 6.97 1.20
CA LEU A 74 -5.72 6.22 1.26
C LEU A 74 -5.53 4.82 1.82
N ASN A 75 -4.42 4.15 1.50
CA ASN A 75 -4.10 2.80 1.96
C ASN A 75 -3.44 2.74 3.35
N ARG A 76 -3.33 3.86 4.08
CA ARG A 76 -2.84 3.87 5.47
C ARG A 76 -3.55 2.84 6.38
N PRO A 77 -4.89 2.68 6.33
CA PRO A 77 -5.57 1.68 7.14
C PRO A 77 -5.20 0.26 6.73
N ALA A 78 -5.02 -0.01 5.43
CA ALA A 78 -4.56 -1.31 4.95
C ALA A 78 -3.16 -1.65 5.49
N TYR A 79 -2.24 -0.69 5.49
CA TYR A 79 -0.91 -0.89 6.11
C TYR A 79 -1.00 -1.14 7.62
N ASN A 80 -1.91 -0.48 8.32
CA ASN A 80 -2.13 -0.73 9.74
C ASN A 80 -2.70 -2.14 10.00
N VAL A 81 -3.58 -2.65 9.13
CA VAL A 81 -4.05 -4.04 9.22
C VAL A 81 -2.88 -5.00 9.02
N ILE A 82 -2.06 -4.83 7.98
CA ILE A 82 -0.88 -5.69 7.73
C ILE A 82 0.05 -5.71 8.95
N ARG A 83 0.37 -4.54 9.50
CA ARG A 83 1.20 -4.42 10.71
C ARG A 83 0.58 -5.14 11.91
N ALA A 84 -0.73 -5.04 12.10
CA ALA A 84 -1.40 -5.77 13.16
C ALA A 84 -1.27 -7.28 12.95
N THR A 85 -1.45 -7.77 11.72
CA THR A 85 -1.28 -9.20 11.40
C THR A 85 0.17 -9.67 11.59
N ASP A 86 1.17 -8.84 11.27
CA ASP A 86 2.58 -9.13 11.52
C ASP A 86 2.88 -9.24 13.03
N VAL A 87 2.24 -8.41 13.84
CA VAL A 87 2.32 -8.51 15.31
C VAL A 87 1.68 -9.80 15.80
N GLU A 88 0.53 -10.21 15.27
CA GLU A 88 -0.08 -11.50 15.65
C GLU A 88 0.85 -12.68 15.35
N MET A 89 1.50 -12.65 14.19
CA MET A 89 2.37 -13.72 13.74
C MET A 89 3.69 -13.83 14.51
N SER A 90 4.25 -12.69 14.89
CA SER A 90 5.49 -12.61 15.67
C SER A 90 5.27 -12.89 17.16
N SER A 91 4.15 -12.41 17.73
CA SER A 91 3.81 -12.64 19.14
C SER A 91 3.19 -14.00 19.40
N GLY A 92 2.55 -14.61 18.40
CA GLY A 92 1.72 -15.80 18.57
C GLY A 92 0.42 -15.53 19.34
N LYS A 93 0.04 -14.26 19.50
CA LYS A 93 -1.15 -13.82 20.25
C LYS A 93 -2.07 -12.98 19.35
N VAL A 94 -3.35 -12.97 19.68
CA VAL A 94 -4.38 -12.24 18.92
C VAL A 94 -4.48 -10.79 19.40
N CYS A 95 -4.48 -9.84 18.46
CA CYS A 95 -4.72 -8.42 18.72
C CYS A 95 -5.85 -7.83 17.85
N PHE A 96 -6.10 -8.42 16.68
CA PHE A 96 -7.07 -7.95 15.71
C PHE A 96 -8.48 -8.48 16.04
N PRO A 97 -9.52 -7.62 16.07
CA PRO A 97 -10.87 -8.03 16.43
C PRO A 97 -11.43 -9.12 15.49
N GLU A 98 -11.96 -10.19 16.08
CA GLU A 98 -12.52 -11.33 15.34
C GLU A 98 -13.64 -10.91 14.37
N LYS A 99 -14.51 -9.99 14.80
CA LYS A 99 -15.61 -9.42 13.99
C LYS A 99 -15.14 -8.77 12.69
N TRP A 100 -13.87 -8.37 12.58
CA TRP A 100 -13.34 -7.66 11.42
C TRP A 100 -12.60 -8.57 10.44
N ARG A 101 -12.21 -9.79 10.85
CA ARG A 101 -11.56 -10.78 9.99
C ARG A 101 -12.39 -11.24 8.77
N PRO A 102 -13.72 -11.44 8.84
CA PRO A 102 -14.48 -11.82 7.66
C PRO A 102 -14.70 -10.65 6.68
N LEU A 103 -14.32 -9.42 7.05
CA LEU A 103 -14.59 -8.25 6.23
C LEU A 103 -13.62 -8.15 5.05
N ARG A 104 -14.10 -7.47 4.00
CA ARG A 104 -13.42 -7.39 2.70
C ARG A 104 -11.99 -6.88 2.78
N LEU A 105 -11.69 -5.91 3.65
CA LEU A 105 -10.35 -5.36 3.78
C LEU A 105 -9.35 -6.44 4.22
N TYR A 106 -9.62 -7.10 5.34
CA TYR A 106 -8.75 -8.15 5.88
C TYR A 106 -8.58 -9.32 4.89
N GLN A 107 -9.70 -9.82 4.36
CA GLN A 107 -9.69 -10.93 3.39
C GLN A 107 -8.94 -10.57 2.11
N SER A 108 -9.05 -9.34 1.62
CA SER A 108 -8.31 -8.89 0.45
C SER A 108 -6.80 -8.83 0.69
N LEU A 109 -6.38 -8.44 1.90
CA LEU A 109 -4.96 -8.35 2.26
C LEU A 109 -4.34 -9.73 2.50
N LEU A 110 -5.07 -10.64 3.13
CA LEU A 110 -4.60 -11.99 3.41
C LEU A 110 -4.31 -12.77 2.12
N LYS A 111 -5.08 -12.55 1.06
CA LYS A 111 -4.87 -13.17 -0.26
C LYS A 111 -3.50 -12.89 -0.89
N TYR A 112 -2.85 -11.80 -0.51
CA TYR A 112 -1.51 -11.46 -1.01
C TYR A 112 -0.38 -12.10 -0.18
N ARG A 113 -0.70 -12.84 0.89
CA ARG A 113 0.27 -13.50 1.78
C ARG A 113 0.41 -14.98 1.39
N THR A 114 1.57 -15.56 1.69
CA THR A 114 1.88 -16.96 1.41
C THR A 114 0.95 -17.91 2.18
N THR A 115 0.74 -19.12 1.65
CA THR A 115 -0.13 -20.13 2.29
C THR A 115 0.34 -20.47 3.71
N ALA A 116 1.65 -20.69 3.90
CA ALA A 116 2.22 -20.93 5.23
C ALA A 116 1.96 -19.80 6.24
N PHE A 117 1.94 -18.53 5.76
CA PHE A 117 1.57 -17.41 6.62
C PHE A 117 0.10 -17.47 7.02
N GLN A 118 -0.79 -17.83 6.09
CA GLN A 118 -2.23 -17.95 6.34
C GLN A 118 -2.54 -19.09 7.32
N GLU A 119 -1.93 -20.26 7.13
CA GLU A 119 -2.09 -21.43 8.00
C GLU A 119 -1.63 -21.15 9.43
N ARG A 120 -0.44 -20.57 9.59
CA ARG A 120 0.06 -20.21 10.92
C ARG A 120 -0.79 -19.12 11.57
N LEU A 121 -1.23 -18.13 10.80
CA LEU A 121 -2.14 -17.10 11.33
C LEU A 121 -3.44 -17.73 11.80
N GLN A 122 -3.98 -18.70 11.07
CA GLN A 122 -5.16 -19.43 11.47
C GLN A 122 -4.94 -20.18 12.80
N MET A 123 -3.81 -20.87 12.98
CA MET A 123 -3.47 -21.52 14.26
C MET A 123 -3.40 -20.51 15.42
N VAL A 124 -2.82 -19.32 15.20
CA VAL A 124 -2.76 -18.25 16.23
C VAL A 124 -4.16 -17.75 16.57
N VAL A 125 -5.03 -17.61 15.56
CA VAL A 125 -6.43 -17.19 15.77
C VAL A 125 -7.21 -18.25 16.53
N GLU A 126 -7.02 -19.53 16.21
CA GLU A 126 -7.65 -20.67 16.89
C GLU A 126 -7.21 -20.77 18.36
N ALA A 127 -5.95 -20.45 18.67
CA ALA A 127 -5.47 -20.39 20.05
C ALA A 127 -6.18 -19.30 20.88
N GLY A 128 -6.62 -18.21 20.23
CA GLY A 128 -7.49 -17.18 20.85
C GLY A 128 -6.84 -16.38 21.98
N GLU A 129 -5.54 -16.54 22.22
CA GLU A 129 -4.85 -15.92 23.35
C GLU A 129 -4.65 -14.42 23.10
N PRO A 130 -5.20 -13.51 23.93
CA PRO A 130 -5.11 -12.08 23.69
C PRO A 130 -3.68 -11.55 23.95
N LEU A 131 -3.25 -10.60 23.14
CA LEU A 131 -1.98 -9.90 23.33
C LEU A 131 -2.04 -9.05 24.63
N PRO A 132 -1.08 -9.19 25.56
CA PRO A 132 -1.08 -8.39 26.78
C PRO A 132 -0.79 -6.91 26.47
N ASN A 133 -1.41 -5.99 27.22
CA ASN A 133 -1.27 -4.54 26.99
C ASN A 133 0.19 -4.03 27.08
N ASN A 134 1.04 -4.69 27.86
CA ASN A 134 2.45 -4.32 28.04
C ASN A 134 3.40 -5.13 27.14
N TRP A 135 2.88 -5.75 26.08
CA TRP A 135 3.71 -6.52 25.16
C TRP A 135 4.77 -5.63 24.50
N LYS A 136 6.00 -6.12 24.48
CA LYS A 136 7.11 -5.51 23.76
C LYS A 136 7.80 -6.59 22.92
N PRO A 137 8.18 -6.29 21.67
CA PRO A 137 8.95 -7.22 20.87
C PRO A 137 10.33 -7.43 21.53
N LYS A 138 10.76 -8.69 21.62
CA LYS A 138 12.15 -9.02 21.98
C LYS A 138 13.00 -8.89 20.72
N ILE A 139 13.51 -7.68 20.48
CA ILE A 139 14.38 -7.40 19.34
C ILE A 139 15.82 -7.73 19.78
N PRO A 140 16.53 -8.64 19.10
CA PRO A 140 17.93 -8.91 19.40
C PRO A 140 18.79 -7.70 19.03
N ASP A 141 19.98 -7.61 19.63
CA ASP A 141 20.96 -6.61 19.22
C ASP A 141 21.42 -6.92 17.78
N MET A 142 21.17 -5.99 16.85
CA MET A 142 21.53 -6.14 15.44
C MET A 142 22.86 -5.47 15.10
N THR A 143 23.60 -5.00 16.10
CA THR A 143 24.84 -4.24 15.91
C THR A 143 26.04 -5.16 15.68
N THR A 144 26.01 -6.38 16.21
CA THR A 144 27.07 -7.38 16.07
C THR A 144 26.53 -8.63 15.40
N VAL A 145 27.26 -9.14 14.41
CA VAL A 145 27.00 -10.46 13.84
C VAL A 145 27.84 -11.43 14.64
N ASP A 146 27.19 -12.28 15.44
CA ASP A 146 27.85 -13.41 16.09
C ASP A 146 28.19 -14.44 14.99
N LEU A 147 29.29 -14.20 14.29
CA LEU A 147 29.87 -15.17 13.39
C LEU A 147 30.46 -16.27 14.26
N ILE A 148 29.75 -17.39 14.37
CA ILE A 148 30.29 -18.63 14.91
C ILE A 148 31.36 -19.07 13.89
N PHE A 149 32.61 -18.69 14.14
CA PHE A 149 33.75 -19.26 13.40
C PHE A 149 33.86 -20.71 13.84
N ILE A 150 33.34 -21.62 13.02
CA ILE A 150 33.65 -23.04 13.13
C ILE A 150 35.08 -23.15 12.59
N GLU A 151 36.07 -23.20 13.48
CA GLU A 151 37.42 -23.63 13.10
C GLU A 151 37.30 -25.08 12.65
N GLU A 152 37.44 -25.31 11.34
CA GLU A 152 37.68 -26.64 10.79
C GLU A 152 39.12 -27.04 11.19
N GLU A 153 39.25 -27.93 12.18
CA GLU A 153 40.46 -28.71 12.45
C GLU A 153 40.70 -29.79 11.38
#